data_AF-A0A8J1YMU4-F1
#
_entry.id   AF-A0A8J1YMU4-F1
#
_cell.length_a   1.000
_cell.length_b   1.000
_cell.length_c   1.000
_cell.angle_alpha   90.00
_cell.angle_beta   90.00
_cell.angle_gamma   90.00
#
_symmetry.space_group_name_H-M   'P 1'
#
loop_
_entity.id
_entity.type
_entity.pdbx_description
1 polymer ?
#
loop_
_entity_poly.entity_id
_entity_poly.type
_entity_poly.pdbx_seq_one_letter_code
_entity_poly.pdbx_strand_id
1 'polypeptide(L)'
;MGDALAVEEQYSIMSAKSVVPEADTVTKIVKRIRALTTKLLPVEVELDDISDATSSIITPEVIDAFAKCAGDFGETVPFCLLRAKATFIRDGYDNPPDWDESLCRAMACEVLARRIVHAIPAHRLESVMSARFKYRENGGDISAPTSCLETAIDHHCTIFLSSSEAQHVVNSLWRGDWVQRINEDENVDYVEYEKAESSVFWERLNPHRLGVPRYQSAFKQIVWIFFLLGEGLLFPSPATHHLLSWGTHPLESLDPEHLFDGWEYILYIMTASFFIE
;
A
#
# COMPACT_ATOMS: atom_id res chain seq x y z
N MET A 1 -32.73 -20.69 -6.61
CA MET A 1 -32.33 -20.81 -8.04
C MET A 1 -32.06 -19.43 -8.66
N GLY A 2 -32.80 -18.37 -8.29
CA GLY A 2 -32.47 -16.98 -8.69
C GLY A 2 -31.18 -16.41 -8.07
N ASP A 3 -30.92 -16.64 -6.78
CA ASP A 3 -29.72 -16.10 -6.12
C ASP A 3 -28.41 -16.70 -6.64
N ALA A 4 -28.42 -17.99 -7.00
CA ALA A 4 -27.26 -18.65 -7.57
C ALA A 4 -26.91 -18.10 -8.97
N LEU A 5 -27.94 -17.75 -9.77
CA LEU A 5 -27.75 -17.15 -11.09
C LEU A 5 -27.28 -15.70 -11.00
N ALA A 6 -27.76 -14.91 -10.03
CA ALA A 6 -27.29 -13.54 -9.80
C ALA A 6 -25.82 -13.51 -9.34
N VAL A 7 -25.45 -14.48 -8.49
CA VAL A 7 -24.08 -14.69 -8.04
C VAL A 7 -23.18 -15.16 -9.20
N GLU A 8 -23.65 -16.08 -10.06
CA GLU A 8 -22.93 -16.50 -11.27
C GLU A 8 -22.78 -15.37 -12.30
N GLU A 9 -23.79 -14.52 -12.50
CA GLU A 9 -23.70 -13.33 -13.35
C GLU A 9 -22.70 -12.30 -12.77
N GLN A 10 -22.70 -12.08 -11.45
CA GLN A 10 -21.69 -11.27 -10.79
C GLN A 10 -20.28 -11.84 -11.02
N TYR A 11 -20.09 -13.15 -10.88
CA TYR A 11 -18.80 -13.80 -11.16
C TYR A 11 -18.38 -13.70 -12.64
N SER A 12 -19.35 -13.75 -13.58
CA SER A 12 -19.08 -13.71 -15.02
C SER A 12 -18.76 -12.29 -15.51
N ILE A 13 -19.42 -11.25 -14.98
CA ILE A 13 -19.11 -9.84 -15.27
C ILE A 13 -17.74 -9.47 -14.69
N MET A 14 -17.40 -10.02 -13.53
CA MET A 14 -16.08 -9.83 -12.93
C MET A 14 -14.97 -10.58 -13.69
N SER A 15 -15.29 -11.47 -14.65
CA SER A 15 -14.33 -12.37 -15.32
C SER A 15 -13.64 -11.84 -16.57
N ALA A 16 -14.13 -10.73 -17.13
CA ALA A 16 -13.46 -10.10 -18.27
C ALA A 16 -12.23 -9.30 -17.80
N LYS A 17 -11.09 -9.50 -18.47
CA LYS A 17 -9.87 -8.69 -18.32
C LYS A 17 -10.24 -7.20 -18.29
N SER A 18 -9.92 -6.51 -17.20
CA SER A 18 -10.41 -5.16 -16.97
C SER A 18 -9.90 -4.16 -18.01
N VAL A 19 -10.86 -3.41 -18.55
CA VAL A 19 -10.56 -2.24 -19.38
C VAL A 19 -10.12 -1.14 -18.44
N VAL A 20 -8.88 -0.68 -18.59
CA VAL A 20 -8.37 0.47 -17.83
C VAL A 20 -9.21 1.70 -18.23
N PRO A 21 -9.93 2.32 -17.30
CA PRO A 21 -10.78 3.47 -17.59
C PRO A 21 -9.93 4.70 -17.97
N GLU A 22 -10.47 5.54 -18.84
CA GLU A 22 -9.92 6.87 -19.07
C GLU A 22 -10.05 7.74 -17.81
N ALA A 23 -9.12 8.68 -17.60
CA ALA A 23 -9.10 9.55 -16.43
C ALA A 23 -10.41 10.32 -16.21
N ASP A 24 -11.05 10.77 -17.28
CA ASP A 24 -12.33 11.48 -17.22
C ASP A 24 -13.47 10.57 -16.76
N THR A 25 -13.41 9.28 -17.08
CA THR A 25 -14.38 8.27 -16.65
C THR A 25 -14.24 8.00 -15.15
N VAL A 26 -13.00 7.86 -14.66
CA VAL A 26 -12.72 7.72 -13.21
C VAL A 26 -13.28 8.93 -12.45
N THR A 27 -13.00 10.16 -12.91
CA THR A 27 -13.52 11.37 -12.27
C THR A 27 -15.05 11.43 -12.27
N LYS A 28 -15.72 10.97 -13.34
CA LYS A 28 -17.19 10.88 -13.39
C LYS A 28 -17.73 9.85 -12.39
N ILE A 29 -17.08 8.70 -12.23
CA ILE A 29 -17.45 7.68 -11.25
C ILE A 29 -17.30 8.23 -9.83
N VAL A 30 -16.19 8.90 -9.51
CA VAL A 30 -15.99 9.56 -8.21
C VAL A 30 -17.10 10.58 -7.92
N LYS A 31 -17.46 11.42 -8.90
CA LYS A 31 -18.57 12.39 -8.76
C LYS A 31 -19.92 11.70 -8.52
N ARG A 32 -20.18 10.59 -9.20
CA ARG A 32 -21.39 9.78 -9.03
C ARG A 32 -21.45 9.17 -7.63
N ILE A 33 -20.37 8.58 -7.16
CA ILE A 33 -20.23 8.02 -5.80
C ILE A 33 -20.51 9.10 -4.77
N ARG A 34 -19.90 10.28 -4.90
CA ARG A 34 -20.16 11.40 -3.99
C ARG A 34 -21.62 11.78 -3.96
N ALA A 35 -22.26 11.95 -5.12
CA ALA A 35 -23.68 12.28 -5.20
C ALA A 35 -24.57 11.20 -4.55
N LEU A 36 -24.22 9.93 -4.72
CA LEU A 36 -24.91 8.81 -4.08
C LEU A 36 -24.74 8.83 -2.55
N THR A 37 -23.52 9.01 -2.06
CA THR A 37 -23.22 9.11 -0.62
C THR A 37 -23.95 10.27 0.02
N THR A 38 -23.95 11.46 -0.59
CA THR A 38 -24.68 12.63 -0.06
C THR A 38 -26.19 12.39 -0.01
N LYS A 39 -26.74 11.62 -0.96
CA LYS A 39 -28.17 11.29 -0.99
C LYS A 39 -28.55 10.24 0.06
N LEU A 40 -27.70 9.25 0.29
CA LEU A 40 -27.96 8.15 1.22
C LEU A 40 -27.63 8.50 2.67
N LEU A 41 -26.67 9.40 2.90
CA LEU A 41 -26.29 9.91 4.21
C LEU A 41 -26.45 11.45 4.26
N PRO A 42 -27.69 11.95 4.39
CA PRO A 42 -28.01 13.38 4.41
C PRO A 42 -27.92 14.03 5.80
N VAL A 43 -27.61 13.27 6.84
CA VAL A 43 -27.55 13.74 8.23
C VAL A 43 -26.29 13.18 8.88
N GLU A 44 -25.77 13.89 9.87
CA GLU A 44 -24.70 13.43 10.76
C GLU A 44 -25.13 12.19 11.55
N VAL A 45 -24.22 11.23 11.69
CA VAL A 45 -24.44 9.99 12.45
C VAL A 45 -23.19 9.66 13.25
N GLU A 46 -23.33 8.91 14.33
CA GLU A 46 -22.17 8.46 15.11
C GLU A 46 -21.25 7.58 14.26
N LEU A 47 -19.93 7.81 14.34
CA LEU A 47 -18.94 7.12 13.51
C LEU A 47 -18.89 5.61 13.79
N ASP A 48 -19.15 5.23 15.04
CA ASP A 48 -19.16 3.83 15.47
C ASP A 48 -20.31 3.07 14.79
N ASP A 49 -21.48 3.68 14.65
CA ASP A 49 -22.62 3.13 13.92
C ASP A 49 -22.30 2.92 12.43
N ILE A 50 -21.42 3.73 11.82
CA ILE A 50 -21.03 3.53 10.42
C ILE A 50 -20.01 2.39 10.29
N SER A 51 -19.09 2.28 11.25
CA SER A 51 -18.00 1.30 11.23
C SER A 51 -18.47 -0.11 11.61
N ASP A 52 -19.51 -0.23 12.43
CA ASP A 52 -20.00 -1.51 12.90
C ASP A 52 -20.54 -2.39 11.76
N ALA A 53 -20.23 -3.68 11.83
CA ALA A 53 -20.69 -4.67 10.87
C ALA A 53 -22.20 -4.92 10.98
N THR A 54 -22.78 -4.75 12.18
CA THR A 54 -24.21 -4.99 12.43
C THR A 54 -25.10 -3.77 12.19
N SER A 55 -24.51 -2.65 11.78
CA SER A 55 -25.25 -1.42 11.62
C SER A 55 -26.26 -1.46 10.48
N SER A 56 -27.37 -0.77 10.68
CA SER A 56 -28.46 -0.62 9.70
C SER A 56 -28.17 0.43 8.63
N ILE A 57 -27.06 1.17 8.73
CA ILE A 57 -26.71 2.28 7.84
C ILE A 57 -26.14 1.76 6.53
N ILE A 58 -25.16 0.85 6.61
CA ILE A 58 -24.55 0.22 5.43
C ILE A 58 -25.17 -1.15 5.24
N THR A 59 -26.31 -1.19 4.55
CA THR A 59 -27.02 -2.44 4.24
C THR A 59 -26.41 -3.14 3.02
N PRO A 60 -26.67 -4.45 2.82
CA PRO A 60 -26.22 -5.17 1.61
C PRO A 60 -26.68 -4.54 0.30
N GLU A 61 -27.88 -3.95 0.27
CA GLU A 61 -28.43 -3.26 -0.90
C GLU A 61 -27.63 -1.99 -1.24
N VAL A 62 -27.14 -1.29 -0.22
CA VAL A 62 -26.25 -0.13 -0.41
C VAL A 62 -24.94 -0.59 -1.04
N ILE A 63 -24.34 -1.68 -0.53
CA ILE A 63 -23.09 -2.23 -1.07
C ILE A 63 -23.25 -2.61 -2.54
N ASP A 64 -24.33 -3.29 -2.90
CA ASP A 64 -24.62 -3.67 -4.30
C ASP A 64 -24.86 -2.45 -5.19
N ALA A 65 -25.56 -1.42 -4.70
CA ALA A 65 -25.75 -0.17 -5.43
C ALA A 65 -24.41 0.55 -5.72
N PHE A 66 -23.49 0.58 -4.76
CA PHE A 66 -22.15 1.13 -4.97
C PHE A 66 -21.29 0.23 -5.87
N ALA A 67 -21.37 -1.10 -5.75
CA ALA A 67 -20.65 -2.01 -6.65
C ALA A 67 -21.07 -1.83 -8.11
N LYS A 68 -22.37 -1.61 -8.36
CA LYS A 68 -22.93 -1.36 -9.70
C LYS A 68 -22.74 0.07 -10.19
N CYS A 69 -22.28 1.00 -9.35
CA CYS A 69 -22.22 2.42 -9.71
C CYS A 69 -21.24 2.71 -10.86
N ALA A 70 -20.23 1.85 -11.06
CA ALA A 70 -19.24 1.99 -12.13
C ALA A 70 -19.62 1.25 -13.43
N GLY A 71 -20.73 0.50 -13.45
CA GLY A 71 -21.14 -0.30 -14.61
C GLY A 71 -20.06 -1.31 -14.98
N ASP A 72 -19.54 -1.19 -16.21
CA ASP A 72 -18.49 -2.08 -16.76
C ASP A 72 -17.13 -1.96 -16.04
N PHE A 73 -16.93 -0.90 -15.24
CA PHE A 73 -15.67 -0.61 -14.54
C PHE A 73 -15.70 -0.98 -13.05
N GLY A 74 -16.31 -2.12 -12.69
CA GLY A 74 -16.50 -2.54 -11.30
C GLY A 74 -15.22 -2.59 -10.46
N GLU A 75 -14.09 -2.98 -11.05
CA GLU A 75 -12.78 -3.04 -10.37
C GLU A 75 -12.26 -1.66 -9.91
N THR A 76 -12.75 -0.58 -10.52
CA THR A 76 -12.31 0.79 -10.22
C THR A 76 -13.03 1.37 -8.98
N VAL A 77 -14.11 0.71 -8.53
CA VAL A 77 -14.99 1.22 -7.47
C VAL A 77 -14.24 1.41 -6.14
N PRO A 78 -13.43 0.45 -5.65
CA PRO A 78 -12.68 0.66 -4.41
C PRO A 78 -11.78 1.90 -4.46
N PHE A 79 -11.03 2.06 -5.56
CA PHE A 79 -10.20 3.26 -5.77
C PHE A 79 -11.03 4.54 -5.76
N CYS A 80 -12.16 4.54 -6.49
CA CYS A 80 -13.02 5.71 -6.58
C CYS A 80 -13.68 6.08 -5.23
N LEU A 81 -14.00 5.10 -4.39
CA LEU A 81 -14.52 5.32 -3.03
C LEU A 81 -13.48 5.96 -2.11
N LEU A 82 -12.23 5.48 -2.13
CA LEU A 82 -11.15 6.09 -1.36
C LEU A 82 -10.86 7.52 -1.82
N ARG A 83 -10.98 7.79 -3.13
CA ARG A 83 -10.88 9.16 -3.64
C ARG A 83 -12.07 10.04 -3.26
N ALA A 84 -13.27 9.47 -3.21
CA ALA A 84 -14.45 10.17 -2.69
C ALA A 84 -14.28 10.53 -1.21
N LYS A 85 -13.74 9.62 -0.38
CA LYS A 85 -13.35 9.91 1.02
C LYS A 85 -12.45 11.14 1.11
N ALA A 86 -11.34 11.14 0.37
CA ALA A 86 -10.40 12.27 0.35
C ALA A 86 -11.09 13.61 0.00
N THR A 87 -12.06 13.55 -0.91
CA THR A 87 -12.80 14.72 -1.33
C THR A 87 -13.76 15.21 -0.23
N PHE A 88 -14.46 14.30 0.46
CA PHE A 88 -15.31 14.66 1.59
C PHE A 88 -14.51 15.25 2.77
N ILE A 89 -13.32 14.72 3.05
CA ILE A 89 -12.41 15.32 4.05
C ILE A 89 -12.02 16.75 3.65
N ARG A 90 -11.69 16.97 2.37
CA ARG A 90 -11.43 18.33 1.87
C ARG A 90 -12.66 19.23 1.98
N ASP A 91 -13.84 18.75 1.61
CA ASP A 91 -15.09 19.51 1.72
C ASP A 91 -15.34 19.94 3.19
N GLY A 92 -14.99 19.09 4.16
CA GLY A 92 -15.03 19.43 5.58
C GLY A 92 -14.05 20.56 5.95
N TYR A 93 -12.82 20.53 5.42
CA TYR A 93 -11.86 21.62 5.66
C TYR A 93 -12.32 22.94 5.04
N ASP A 94 -12.99 22.89 3.88
CA ASP A 94 -13.54 24.05 3.21
C ASP A 94 -14.79 24.61 3.91
N ASN A 95 -15.57 23.74 4.58
CA ASN A 95 -16.76 24.11 5.35
C ASN A 95 -16.73 23.57 6.80
N PRO A 96 -15.98 24.23 7.71
CA PRO A 96 -15.80 23.76 9.08
C PRO A 96 -17.08 23.54 9.91
N PRO A 97 -18.16 24.33 9.75
CA PRO A 97 -19.42 24.09 10.47
C PRO A 97 -20.05 22.72 10.23
N ASP A 98 -19.88 22.15 9.03
CA ASP A 98 -20.43 20.85 8.63
C ASP A 98 -19.32 19.76 8.54
N TRP A 99 -18.27 19.93 9.35
CA TRP A 99 -17.14 19.00 9.39
C TRP A 99 -17.57 17.58 9.73
N ASP A 100 -18.39 17.43 10.76
CA ASP A 100 -18.78 16.11 11.29
C ASP A 100 -19.61 15.33 10.26
N GLU A 101 -20.53 16.00 9.56
CA GLU A 101 -21.31 15.40 8.47
C GLU A 101 -20.42 14.94 7.30
N SER A 102 -19.42 15.76 6.94
CA SER A 102 -18.45 15.43 5.90
C SER A 102 -17.55 14.26 6.30
N LEU A 103 -17.16 14.21 7.58
CA LEU A 103 -16.39 13.11 8.15
C LEU A 103 -17.18 11.79 8.14
N CYS A 104 -18.47 11.83 8.48
CA CYS A 104 -19.36 10.66 8.41
C CYS A 104 -19.43 10.07 7.00
N ARG A 105 -19.58 10.94 5.98
CA ARG A 105 -19.59 10.52 4.57
C ARG A 105 -18.25 9.96 4.12
N ALA A 106 -17.15 10.55 4.58
CA ALA A 106 -15.80 10.05 4.32
C ALA A 106 -15.62 8.65 4.92
N MET A 107 -16.03 8.46 6.18
CA MET A 107 -16.00 7.18 6.88
C MET A 107 -16.85 6.13 6.17
N ALA A 108 -18.06 6.48 5.75
CA ALA A 108 -18.94 5.59 5.01
C ALA A 108 -18.31 5.11 3.70
N CYS A 109 -17.62 6.00 2.96
CA CYS A 109 -16.91 5.62 1.73
C CYS A 109 -15.78 4.63 2.01
N GLU A 110 -15.04 4.79 3.10
CA GLU A 110 -13.97 3.86 3.49
C GLU A 110 -14.52 2.48 3.87
N VAL A 111 -15.58 2.43 4.68
CA VAL A 111 -16.24 1.18 5.07
C VAL A 111 -16.85 0.49 3.86
N LEU A 112 -17.49 1.24 2.95
CA LEU A 112 -17.99 0.70 1.68
C LEU A 112 -16.87 0.12 0.82
N ALA A 113 -15.73 0.80 0.71
CA ALA A 113 -14.58 0.30 -0.04
C ALA A 113 -14.10 -1.04 0.53
N ARG A 114 -13.99 -1.14 1.86
CA ARG A 114 -13.64 -2.40 2.54
C ARG A 114 -14.63 -3.51 2.23
N ARG A 115 -15.94 -3.24 2.33
CA ARG A 115 -16.98 -4.25 2.11
C ARG A 115 -17.05 -4.72 0.65
N ILE A 116 -16.84 -3.83 -0.31
CA ILE A 116 -16.78 -4.19 -1.73
C ILE A 116 -15.57 -5.07 -2.02
N VAL A 117 -14.39 -4.71 -1.48
CA VAL A 117 -13.17 -5.50 -1.65
C VAL A 117 -13.30 -6.90 -1.04
N HIS A 118 -14.01 -7.02 0.08
CA HIS A 118 -14.31 -8.34 0.68
C HIS A 118 -15.15 -9.25 -0.23
N ALA A 119 -15.96 -8.69 -1.12
CA ALA A 119 -16.75 -9.47 -2.08
C ALA A 119 -15.92 -9.92 -3.32
N ILE A 120 -14.73 -9.37 -3.52
CA ILE A 120 -13.85 -9.71 -4.65
C ILE A 120 -13.16 -11.05 -4.38
N PRO A 121 -13.11 -11.98 -5.35
CA PRO A 121 -12.43 -13.25 -5.14
C PRO A 121 -10.92 -13.04 -4.97
N ALA A 122 -10.32 -13.81 -4.05
CA ALA A 122 -8.94 -13.63 -3.61
C ALA A 122 -7.91 -13.57 -4.76
N HIS A 123 -8.08 -14.35 -5.82
CA HIS A 123 -7.15 -14.40 -6.97
C HIS A 123 -7.14 -13.13 -7.83
N ARG A 124 -8.13 -12.23 -7.71
CA ARG A 124 -8.17 -10.94 -8.41
C ARG A 124 -7.80 -9.77 -7.51
N LEU A 125 -7.68 -10.04 -6.22
CA LEU A 125 -7.55 -9.00 -5.22
C LEU A 125 -6.27 -8.19 -5.44
N GLU A 126 -5.16 -8.87 -5.72
CA GLU A 126 -3.89 -8.23 -6.04
C GLU A 126 -4.02 -7.37 -7.30
N SER A 127 -4.63 -7.89 -8.37
CA SER A 127 -4.85 -7.14 -9.61
C SER A 127 -5.68 -5.88 -9.38
N VAL A 128 -6.80 -5.97 -8.67
CA VAL A 128 -7.70 -4.84 -8.43
C VAL A 128 -7.06 -3.79 -7.53
N MET A 129 -6.38 -4.21 -6.46
CA MET A 129 -5.80 -3.29 -5.47
C MET A 129 -4.50 -2.63 -5.95
N SER A 130 -3.75 -3.30 -6.82
CA SER A 130 -2.51 -2.79 -7.41
C SER A 130 -2.71 -2.08 -8.75
N ALA A 131 -3.88 -2.23 -9.39
CA ALA A 131 -4.24 -1.50 -10.60
C ALA A 131 -4.11 0.01 -10.38
N ARG A 132 -3.40 0.67 -11.32
CA ARG A 132 -3.17 2.11 -11.27
C ARG A 132 -4.19 2.83 -12.12
N PHE A 133 -4.80 3.85 -11.54
CA PHE A 133 -5.78 4.69 -12.21
C PHE A 133 -5.28 6.13 -12.29
N LYS A 134 -5.61 6.80 -13.40
CA LYS A 134 -5.44 8.24 -13.55
C LYS A 134 -6.79 8.90 -13.32
N TYR A 135 -6.80 10.12 -12.79
CA TYR A 135 -8.02 10.91 -12.66
C TYR A 135 -7.71 12.38 -12.93
N ARG A 136 -8.74 13.14 -13.28
CA ARG A 136 -8.61 14.58 -13.44
C ARG A 136 -8.77 15.30 -12.10
N GLU A 137 -7.79 16.13 -11.77
CA GLU A 137 -7.81 16.98 -10.59
C GLU A 137 -8.70 18.22 -10.79
N ASN A 138 -9.04 18.91 -9.70
CA ASN A 138 -9.85 20.13 -9.76
C ASN A 138 -9.21 21.23 -10.62
N GLY A 139 -7.88 21.25 -10.74
CA GLY A 139 -7.13 22.19 -11.57
C GLY A 139 -7.19 21.92 -13.07
N GLY A 140 -7.79 20.81 -13.51
CA GLY A 140 -7.90 20.41 -14.92
C GLY A 140 -6.79 19.48 -15.38
N ASP A 141 -5.71 19.35 -14.61
CA ASP A 141 -4.57 18.48 -14.87
C ASP A 141 -4.91 17.00 -14.60
N ILE A 142 -4.20 16.12 -15.31
CA ILE A 142 -4.31 14.66 -15.15
C ILE A 142 -3.31 14.22 -14.09
N SER A 143 -3.78 13.48 -13.09
CA SER A 143 -2.94 12.96 -12.02
C SER A 143 -1.91 11.95 -12.55
N ALA A 144 -0.82 11.79 -11.81
CA ALA A 144 0.00 10.59 -11.94
C ALA A 144 -0.87 9.33 -11.72
N PRO A 145 -0.55 8.20 -12.38
CA PRO A 145 -1.26 6.96 -12.15
C PRO A 145 -1.00 6.50 -10.72
N THR A 146 -2.04 6.26 -9.94
CA THR A 146 -1.93 5.85 -8.52
C THR A 146 -2.77 4.60 -8.29
N SER A 147 -2.28 3.67 -7.47
CA SER A 147 -3.04 2.46 -7.14
C SER A 147 -4.08 2.68 -6.03
N CYS A 148 -4.99 1.72 -5.88
CA CYS A 148 -5.94 1.70 -4.76
C CYS A 148 -5.22 1.65 -3.41
N LEU A 149 -4.17 0.82 -3.29
CA LEU A 149 -3.35 0.73 -2.08
C LEU A 149 -2.58 2.01 -1.78
N GLU A 150 -1.95 2.63 -2.77
CA GLU A 150 -1.25 3.92 -2.60
C GLU A 150 -2.22 4.99 -2.13
N THR A 151 -3.40 5.08 -2.76
CA THR A 151 -4.45 6.02 -2.37
C THR A 151 -4.94 5.76 -0.94
N ALA A 152 -5.07 4.50 -0.52
CA ALA A 152 -5.44 4.15 0.84
C ALA A 152 -4.39 4.62 1.86
N ILE A 153 -3.10 4.51 1.53
CA ILE A 153 -1.99 4.95 2.39
C ILE A 153 -1.95 6.47 2.47
N ASP A 154 -2.01 7.16 1.32
CA ASP A 154 -1.94 8.62 1.22
C ASP A 154 -3.07 9.31 2.01
N HIS A 155 -4.27 8.71 2.03
CA HIS A 155 -5.44 9.24 2.73
C HIS A 155 -5.69 8.60 4.10
N HIS A 156 -4.69 7.90 4.65
CA HIS A 156 -4.75 7.24 5.96
C HIS A 156 -6.03 6.43 6.19
N CYS A 157 -6.39 5.57 5.23
CA CYS A 157 -7.57 4.72 5.29
C CYS A 157 -7.30 3.48 6.15
N THR A 158 -7.24 3.65 7.46
CA THR A 158 -6.84 2.60 8.41
C THR A 158 -7.85 1.45 8.52
N ILE A 159 -9.15 1.70 8.38
CA ILE A 159 -10.19 0.65 8.38
C ILE A 159 -10.07 -0.20 7.13
N PHE A 160 -9.80 0.45 5.98
CA PHE A 160 -9.54 -0.26 4.74
C PHE A 160 -8.23 -1.07 4.81
N LEU A 161 -7.14 -0.45 5.27
CA LEU A 161 -5.82 -1.08 5.34
C LEU A 161 -5.73 -2.21 6.37
N SER A 162 -6.52 -2.16 7.43
CA SER A 162 -6.57 -3.23 8.45
C SER A 162 -7.43 -4.44 8.03
N SER A 163 -8.07 -4.39 6.86
CA SER A 163 -8.85 -5.52 6.33
C SER A 163 -7.97 -6.73 5.99
N SER A 164 -8.52 -7.94 6.11
CA SER A 164 -7.83 -9.19 5.76
C SER A 164 -7.36 -9.19 4.31
N GLU A 165 -8.15 -8.57 3.44
CA GLU A 165 -7.92 -8.46 2.01
C GLU A 165 -6.73 -7.53 1.72
N ALA A 166 -6.73 -6.32 2.29
CA ALA A 166 -5.60 -5.41 2.15
C ALA A 166 -4.31 -6.03 2.71
N GLN A 167 -4.40 -6.69 3.86
CA GLN A 167 -3.27 -7.41 4.45
C GLN A 167 -2.79 -8.58 3.58
N HIS A 168 -3.69 -9.28 2.89
CA HIS A 168 -3.32 -10.33 1.94
C HIS A 168 -2.47 -9.78 0.80
N VAL A 169 -2.92 -8.70 0.14
CA VAL A 169 -2.19 -8.08 -0.97
C VAL A 169 -0.86 -7.49 -0.52
N VAL A 170 -0.82 -6.79 0.61
CA VAL A 170 0.43 -6.25 1.18
C VAL A 170 1.42 -7.37 1.48
N ASN A 171 0.96 -8.49 2.06
CA ASN A 171 1.81 -9.65 2.31
C ASN A 171 2.30 -10.31 1.01
N SER A 172 1.46 -10.34 -0.02
CA SER A 172 1.80 -10.86 -1.36
C SER A 172 2.92 -10.02 -2.00
N LEU A 173 2.81 -8.69 -1.95
CA LEU A 173 3.87 -7.76 -2.37
C LEU A 173 5.14 -7.91 -1.53
N TRP A 174 5.01 -8.05 -0.21
CA TRP A 174 6.15 -8.23 0.70
C TRP A 174 6.94 -9.51 0.39
N ARG A 175 6.23 -10.63 0.13
CA ARG A 175 6.87 -11.90 -0.24
C ARG A 175 7.51 -11.87 -1.64
N GLY A 176 7.08 -10.93 -2.48
CA GLY A 176 7.50 -10.84 -3.88
C GLY A 176 6.78 -11.84 -4.77
N ASP A 177 5.55 -12.22 -4.40
CA ASP A 177 4.66 -13.02 -5.25
C ASP A 177 4.18 -12.17 -6.45
N TRP A 178 4.05 -10.86 -6.23
CA TRP A 178 3.83 -9.85 -7.26
C TRP A 178 5.03 -8.90 -7.29
N VAL A 179 5.56 -8.64 -8.49
CA VAL A 179 6.74 -7.80 -8.67
C VAL A 179 6.41 -6.61 -9.57
N GLN A 180 6.96 -5.46 -9.19
CA GLN A 180 6.88 -4.22 -9.95
C GLN A 180 7.71 -4.33 -11.24
N ARG A 181 7.05 -4.17 -12.38
CA ARG A 181 7.66 -4.03 -13.71
C ARG A 181 7.40 -2.64 -14.23
N ILE A 182 8.43 -2.00 -14.78
CA ILE A 182 8.27 -0.74 -15.49
C ILE A 182 7.93 -1.10 -16.94
N ASN A 183 6.77 -0.65 -17.40
CA ASN A 183 6.30 -0.85 -18.76
C ASN A 183 6.95 0.17 -19.71
N GLU A 184 6.77 0.00 -21.03
CA GLU A 184 7.35 0.84 -22.09
C GLU A 184 6.94 2.32 -21.96
N ASP A 185 5.78 2.59 -21.36
CA ASP A 185 5.27 3.94 -21.08
C ASP A 185 5.80 4.54 -19.76
N GLU A 186 6.89 4.00 -19.19
CA GLU A 186 7.46 4.36 -17.89
C GLU A 186 6.49 4.20 -16.70
N ASN A 187 5.37 3.51 -16.92
CA ASN A 187 4.39 3.24 -15.89
C ASN A 187 4.76 1.96 -15.11
N VAL A 188 4.48 1.98 -13.82
CA VAL A 188 4.70 0.86 -12.92
C VAL A 188 3.51 -0.09 -12.99
N ASP A 189 3.71 -1.30 -13.50
CA ASP A 189 2.72 -2.36 -13.50
C ASP A 189 3.12 -3.46 -12.50
N TYR A 190 2.16 -3.97 -11.76
CA TYR A 190 2.37 -5.13 -10.88
C TYR A 190 1.99 -6.39 -11.65
N VAL A 191 2.94 -7.30 -11.81
CA VAL A 191 2.72 -8.55 -12.53
C VAL A 191 3.04 -9.72 -11.60
N GLU A 192 2.21 -10.76 -11.67
CA GLU A 192 2.45 -12.01 -10.96
C GLU A 192 3.81 -12.59 -11.37
N TYR A 193 4.62 -12.95 -10.38
CA TYR A 193 5.93 -13.51 -10.63
C TYR A 193 5.79 -14.99 -10.97
N GLU A 194 5.83 -15.32 -12.26
CA GLU A 194 5.96 -16.71 -12.69
C GLU A 194 7.37 -17.23 -12.35
N LYS A 195 7.43 -18.19 -11.44
CA LYS A 195 8.68 -18.84 -11.08
C LYS A 195 9.13 -19.72 -12.25
N ALA A 196 10.13 -19.29 -12.99
CA ALA A 196 10.83 -20.16 -13.93
C ALA A 196 11.38 -21.38 -13.17
N GLU A 197 10.87 -22.58 -13.49
CA GLU A 197 11.37 -23.85 -12.95
C GLU A 197 12.79 -24.12 -13.47
N SER A 198 13.77 -23.51 -12.83
CA SER A 198 15.19 -23.69 -13.12
C SER A 198 15.88 -24.45 -11.99
N SER A 199 16.65 -25.47 -12.34
CA SER A 199 17.39 -26.32 -11.40
C SER A 199 18.68 -25.66 -10.89
N VAL A 200 19.15 -24.58 -11.54
CA VAL A 200 20.44 -23.94 -11.25
C VAL A 200 20.32 -22.95 -10.09
N PHE A 201 21.28 -22.98 -9.15
CA PHE A 201 21.31 -22.10 -7.97
C PHE A 201 21.40 -20.60 -8.34
N TRP A 202 22.16 -20.28 -9.39
CA TRP A 202 22.33 -18.90 -9.87
C TRP A 202 21.10 -18.36 -10.61
N GLU A 203 20.28 -19.21 -11.22
CA GLU A 203 18.99 -18.82 -11.84
C GLU A 203 17.90 -18.55 -10.77
N ARG A 204 18.13 -18.94 -9.50
CA ARG A 204 17.32 -18.50 -8.35
C ARG A 204 17.66 -17.08 -7.86
N LEU A 205 18.84 -16.58 -8.19
CA LEU A 205 19.27 -15.18 -7.99
C LEU A 205 18.70 -14.33 -9.13
N ASN A 206 17.37 -14.25 -9.21
CA ASN A 206 16.71 -13.36 -10.15
C ASN A 206 16.88 -11.90 -9.66
N PRO A 207 17.49 -10.99 -10.44
CA PRO A 207 17.69 -9.60 -10.03
C PRO A 207 16.36 -8.89 -9.75
N HIS A 208 15.27 -9.33 -10.38
CA HIS A 208 13.91 -8.89 -10.09
C HIS A 208 13.46 -9.17 -8.65
N ARG A 209 14.03 -10.20 -7.98
CA ARG A 209 13.75 -10.52 -6.57
C ARG A 209 14.59 -9.69 -5.60
N LEU A 210 15.72 -9.10 -6.03
CA LEU A 210 16.50 -8.18 -5.18
C LEU A 210 15.75 -6.87 -4.93
N GLY A 211 14.80 -6.52 -5.80
CA GLY A 211 13.87 -5.39 -5.62
C GLY A 211 12.73 -5.66 -4.64
N VAL A 212 12.54 -6.90 -4.17
CA VAL A 212 11.41 -7.24 -3.28
C VAL A 212 11.68 -6.71 -1.88
N PRO A 213 10.70 -6.04 -1.24
CA PRO A 213 10.86 -5.41 0.07
C PRO A 213 11.45 -6.34 1.14
N ARG A 214 10.99 -7.60 1.21
CA ARG A 214 11.50 -8.57 2.18
C ARG A 214 13.00 -8.80 2.09
N TYR A 215 13.54 -8.92 0.88
CA TYR A 215 14.97 -9.14 0.68
C TYR A 215 15.76 -7.86 0.95
N GLN A 216 15.24 -6.70 0.53
CA GLN A 216 15.85 -5.40 0.83
C GLN A 216 15.91 -5.15 2.34
N SER A 217 14.82 -5.37 3.08
CA SER A 217 14.79 -5.19 4.52
C SER A 217 15.69 -6.18 5.26
N ALA A 218 15.72 -7.45 4.85
CA ALA A 218 16.63 -8.43 5.43
C ALA A 218 18.09 -8.05 5.18
N PHE A 219 18.43 -7.60 3.97
CA PHE A 219 19.77 -7.12 3.65
C PHE A 219 20.15 -5.90 4.48
N LYS A 220 19.27 -4.89 4.57
CA LYS A 220 19.48 -3.70 5.42
C LYS A 220 19.72 -4.09 6.87
N GLN A 221 18.92 -4.99 7.43
CA GLN A 221 19.08 -5.49 8.80
C GLN A 221 20.43 -6.21 8.99
N ILE A 222 20.85 -7.05 8.04
CA ILE A 222 22.15 -7.75 8.10
C ILE A 222 23.30 -6.74 8.08
N VAL A 223 23.24 -5.75 7.18
CA VAL A 223 24.26 -4.69 7.10
C VAL A 223 24.31 -3.87 8.38
N TRP A 224 23.16 -3.55 8.97
CA TRP A 224 23.07 -2.84 10.24
C TRP A 224 23.62 -3.65 11.41
N ILE A 225 23.30 -4.95 11.49
CA ILE A 225 23.84 -5.85 12.50
C ILE A 225 25.35 -5.97 12.34
N PHE A 226 25.86 -6.08 11.11
CA PHE A 226 27.30 -6.12 10.84
C PHE A 226 28.00 -4.84 11.28
N PHE A 227 27.41 -3.68 10.98
CA PHE A 227 27.91 -2.38 11.44
C PHE A 227 27.97 -2.32 12.98
N LEU A 228 26.88 -2.67 13.66
CA LEU A 228 26.82 -2.70 15.13
C LEU A 228 27.81 -3.69 15.75
N LEU A 229 28.03 -4.85 15.13
CA LEU A 229 29.01 -5.83 15.62
C LEU A 229 30.44 -5.33 15.39
N GLY A 230 30.72 -4.66 14.26
CA GLY A 230 32.00 -4.04 14.01
C GLY A 230 32.32 -2.95 15.04
N GLU A 231 31.36 -2.06 15.30
CA GLU A 231 31.44 -1.06 16.36
C GLU A 231 31.58 -1.72 17.75
N GLY A 232 30.75 -2.73 18.08
CA GLY A 232 30.81 -3.41 19.37
C GLY A 232 32.10 -4.21 19.61
N LEU A 233 32.74 -4.72 18.55
CA LEU A 233 34.04 -5.39 18.59
C LEU A 233 35.20 -4.38 18.71
N LEU A 234 35.07 -3.21 18.08
CA LEU A 234 36.06 -2.12 18.12
C LEU A 234 35.99 -1.30 19.42
N PHE A 235 34.80 -1.14 20.01
CA PHE A 235 34.54 -0.37 21.23
C PHE A 235 34.05 -1.27 22.39
N PRO A 236 34.85 -2.25 22.88
CA PRO A 236 34.46 -3.05 24.02
C PRO A 236 34.35 -2.16 25.27
N SER A 237 33.17 -2.15 25.90
CA SER A 237 33.02 -1.56 27.24
C SER A 237 34.03 -2.21 28.20
N PRO A 238 34.56 -1.48 29.20
CA PRO A 238 35.56 -2.01 30.13
C PRO A 238 35.08 -3.22 30.97
N ALA A 239 33.81 -3.64 30.87
CA ALA A 239 33.24 -4.76 31.62
C ALA A 239 33.41 -6.15 30.97
N THR A 240 33.77 -6.24 29.69
CA THR A 240 33.86 -7.53 28.95
C THR A 240 35.30 -7.86 28.52
N HIS A 241 36.23 -7.78 29.46
CA HIS A 241 37.67 -7.94 29.23
C HIS A 241 38.17 -9.40 29.30
N HIS A 242 37.56 -10.36 28.60
CA HIS A 242 38.19 -11.70 28.64
C HIS A 242 38.07 -12.61 27.41
N LEU A 243 37.23 -12.35 26.40
CA LEU A 243 37.00 -13.40 25.39
C LEU A 243 37.34 -13.11 23.94
N LEU A 244 37.56 -11.87 23.50
CA LEU A 244 38.20 -11.60 22.19
C LEU A 244 38.87 -10.22 22.22
N SER A 245 40.18 -10.19 22.45
CA SER A 245 41.00 -8.98 22.33
C SER A 245 41.47 -8.86 20.88
N TRP A 246 40.74 -8.08 20.06
CA TRP A 246 41.13 -7.74 18.68
C TRP A 246 40.78 -6.29 18.31
N GLY A 247 40.92 -5.34 19.24
CA GLY A 247 40.70 -3.91 18.93
C GLY A 247 41.23 -2.99 20.02
N THR A 248 42.08 -2.04 19.63
CA THR A 248 42.70 -1.02 20.48
C THR A 248 41.69 0.02 20.94
N HIS A 249 41.87 0.55 22.15
CA HIS A 249 40.91 1.45 22.80
C HIS A 249 40.82 2.82 22.09
N PRO A 250 39.63 3.43 22.00
CA PRO A 250 39.42 4.72 21.31
C PRO A 250 40.08 5.93 21.98
N LEU A 251 40.64 5.76 23.19
CA LEU A 251 41.40 6.81 23.86
C LEU A 251 42.78 7.06 23.20
N GLU A 252 43.25 6.15 22.34
CA GLU A 252 44.44 6.36 21.48
C GLU A 252 44.11 7.10 20.16
N SER A 253 42.83 7.31 19.80
CA SER A 253 42.45 8.03 18.57
C SER A 253 42.78 9.54 18.58
N LEU A 254 43.17 10.08 19.73
CA LEU A 254 43.67 11.45 19.90
C LEU A 254 45.20 11.55 19.79
N ASP A 255 45.89 10.42 19.59
CA ASP A 255 47.34 10.39 19.45
C ASP A 255 47.71 10.77 17.99
N PRO A 256 48.55 11.78 17.76
CA PRO A 256 48.92 12.22 16.41
C PRO A 256 49.71 11.19 15.59
N GLU A 257 50.11 10.07 16.18
CA GLU A 257 50.76 8.93 15.52
C GLU A 257 49.81 7.73 15.30
N HIS A 258 48.50 7.89 15.54
CA HIS A 258 47.50 6.82 15.35
C HIS A 258 47.49 6.32 13.90
N LEU A 259 47.75 5.02 13.73
CA LEU A 259 47.63 4.32 12.46
C LEU A 259 46.26 3.65 12.42
N PHE A 260 45.41 4.13 11.51
CA PHE A 260 44.08 3.57 11.27
C PHE A 260 44.17 2.07 10.92
N ASP A 261 43.39 1.26 11.62
CA ASP A 261 43.25 -0.16 11.29
C ASP A 261 42.34 -0.34 10.06
N GLY A 262 42.50 -1.45 9.34
CA GLY A 262 41.67 -1.80 8.18
C GLY A 262 40.18 -1.83 8.52
N TRP A 263 39.83 -2.23 9.74
CA TRP A 263 38.45 -2.21 10.25
C TRP A 263 37.90 -0.80 10.47
N GLU A 264 38.75 0.13 10.91
CA GLU A 264 38.38 1.53 11.15
C GLU A 264 38.04 2.21 9.81
N TYR A 265 38.82 1.95 8.76
CA TYR A 265 38.49 2.40 7.40
C TYR A 265 37.16 1.84 6.89
N ILE A 266 36.88 0.56 7.13
CA ILE A 266 35.61 -0.06 6.72
C ILE A 266 34.44 0.60 7.45
N LEU A 267 34.54 0.82 8.75
CA LEU A 267 33.48 1.45 9.55
C LEU A 267 33.25 2.91 9.16
N TYR A 268 34.31 3.68 8.86
CA TYR A 268 34.15 5.04 8.35
C TYR A 268 33.53 5.09 6.95
N ILE A 269 33.89 4.16 6.07
CA ILE A 269 33.26 4.06 4.74
C ILE A 269 31.78 3.69 4.89
N MET A 270 31.44 2.74 5.77
CA MET A 270 30.05 2.37 6.06
C MET A 270 29.27 3.54 6.67
N THR A 271 29.86 4.26 7.63
CA THR A 271 29.27 5.44 8.25
C THR A 271 29.00 6.52 7.22
N ALA A 272 29.97 6.81 6.35
CA ALA A 272 29.80 7.76 5.25
C ALA A 272 28.68 7.31 4.28
N SER A 273 28.60 6.01 3.99
CA SER A 273 27.51 5.45 3.17
C SER A 273 26.13 5.67 3.80
N PHE A 274 25.99 5.48 5.12
CA PHE A 274 24.72 5.72 5.82
C PHE A 274 24.33 7.19 5.93
N PHE A 275 25.28 8.12 5.81
CA PHE A 275 24.96 9.55 5.72
C PHE A 275 24.45 9.97 4.33
N ILE A 276 24.77 9.18 3.29
CA ILE A 276 24.38 9.47 1.91
C ILE A 276 23.04 8.81 1.56
N GLU A 277 22.77 7.61 2.09
CA GLU A 277 21.50 6.88 1.96
C GLU A 277 20.34 7.58 2.70
#